data_AF-A0A5Q4SX58-F1
#
_entry.id   AF-A0A5Q4SX58-F1
#
_cell.length_a   1.000
_cell.length_b   1.000
_cell.length_c   1.000
_cell.angle_alpha   90.00
_cell.angle_beta   90.00
_cell.angle_gamma   90.00
#
_symmetry.space_group_name_H-M   'P 1'
#
loop_
_entity.id
_entity.type
_entity.pdbx_description
1 polymer ?
#
loop_
_entity_poly.entity_id
_entity_poly.type
_entity_poly.pdbx_seq_one_letter_code
_entity_poly.pdbx_strand_id
1 'polypeptide(L)'
;MGTGDQHTSARALRLLQHELVQPESNTSHGGRTPTRVHPPAPMRLEVLDHFTRMLTDARARADDDALHAHQPAPAPADPYAVFDWWAGLDIDDQARADARDTALYHQELQQAILTGDHSIVCRHPCPDCGCWGLQWDTARRRAVCTYAPCTDDQGLANTWTLKNLAHHHIQRQKRLNRRAT
;
A
#
# COMPACT_ATOMS: atom_id res chain seq x y z
N MET A 1 -6.41 25.70 6.87
CA MET A 1 -6.65 24.68 7.90
C MET A 1 -7.16 23.44 7.20
N GLY A 2 -6.26 22.57 6.75
CA GLY A 2 -6.59 21.31 6.10
C GLY A 2 -6.35 20.19 7.10
N THR A 3 -7.42 19.54 7.54
CA THR A 3 -7.35 18.26 8.24
C THR A 3 -6.70 17.27 7.29
N GLY A 4 -5.40 17.01 7.49
CA GLY A 4 -4.68 15.96 6.81
C GLY A 4 -5.36 14.64 7.16
N ASP A 5 -5.93 14.02 6.14
CA ASP A 5 -6.32 12.61 6.14
C ASP A 5 -5.07 11.76 6.43
N GLN A 6 -4.73 11.67 7.71
CA GLN A 6 -3.81 10.67 8.24
C GLN A 6 -4.59 9.35 8.28
N HIS A 7 -4.83 8.80 7.10
CA HIS A 7 -5.10 7.37 6.94
C HIS A 7 -3.81 6.63 7.24
N THR A 8 -3.49 6.47 8.53
CA THR A 8 -2.34 5.67 8.93
C THR A 8 -2.54 4.23 8.48
N SER A 9 -1.47 3.59 7.99
CA SER A 9 -1.48 2.20 7.53
C SER A 9 -1.99 1.25 8.63
N ALA A 10 -1.76 1.60 9.91
CA ALA A 10 -2.34 0.91 11.07
C ALA A 10 -3.88 0.97 11.11
N ARG A 11 -4.47 2.13 10.80
CA ARG A 11 -5.94 2.29 10.73
C ARG A 11 -6.53 1.52 9.55
N ALA A 12 -5.87 1.54 8.40
CA ALA A 12 -6.29 0.78 7.23
C ALA A 12 -6.24 -0.74 7.48
N LEU A 13 -5.22 -1.25 8.18
CA LEU A 13 -5.14 -2.66 8.58
C LEU A 13 -6.26 -3.07 9.54
N ARG A 14 -6.55 -2.24 10.54
CA ARG A 14 -7.66 -2.49 11.47
C ARG A 14 -9.01 -2.50 10.75
N LEU A 15 -9.20 -1.62 9.79
CA LEU A 15 -10.43 -1.52 8.99
C LEU A 15 -10.58 -2.73 8.05
N LEU A 16 -9.51 -3.13 7.37
CA LEU A 16 -9.46 -4.34 6.54
C LEU A 16 -9.75 -5.61 7.34
N GLN A 17 -9.17 -5.73 8.54
CA GLN A 17 -9.48 -6.86 9.42
C GLN A 17 -10.94 -6.84 9.85
N HIS A 18 -11.50 -5.68 10.18
CA HIS A 18 -12.90 -5.58 10.59
C HIS A 18 -13.87 -5.92 9.43
N GLU A 19 -13.61 -5.42 8.22
CA GLU A 19 -14.50 -5.59 7.06
C GLU A 19 -14.35 -6.96 6.38
N LEU A 20 -13.14 -7.53 6.33
CA LEU A 20 -12.90 -8.82 5.66
C LEU A 20 -13.08 -10.05 6.58
N VAL A 21 -13.22 -9.84 7.90
CA VAL A 21 -13.45 -10.91 8.88
C VAL A 21 -14.92 -10.99 9.31
N GLN A 22 -15.72 -9.95 9.09
CA GLN A 22 -17.15 -10.05 9.34
C GLN A 22 -17.88 -10.73 8.17
N PRO A 23 -18.68 -11.78 8.44
CA PRO A 23 -19.46 -12.41 7.39
C PRO A 23 -20.51 -11.43 6.87
N GLU A 24 -20.55 -11.22 5.56
CA GLU A 24 -21.69 -10.58 4.92
C GLU A 24 -22.95 -11.37 5.27
N SER A 25 -23.86 -10.77 6.02
CA SER A 25 -25.22 -11.28 6.17
C SER A 25 -25.90 -11.16 4.82
N ASN A 26 -25.79 -12.21 4.00
CA ASN A 26 -26.38 -12.28 2.68
C ASN A 26 -27.91 -12.30 2.80
N THR A 27 -28.53 -11.12 2.86
CA THR A 27 -29.95 -10.95 2.58
C THR A 27 -30.10 -10.57 1.11
N SER A 28 -30.22 -11.58 0.24
CA SER A 28 -30.82 -11.34 -1.08
C SER A 28 -31.58 -12.54 -1.62
N HIS A 29 -32.86 -12.27 -1.85
CA HIS A 29 -33.61 -12.52 -3.08
C HIS A 29 -33.51 -13.90 -3.74
N GLY A 30 -34.68 -14.52 -3.88
CA GLY A 30 -34.90 -15.83 -4.46
C GLY A 30 -34.39 -15.97 -5.89
N GLY A 31 -33.38 -16.81 -6.03
CA GLY A 31 -32.96 -17.44 -7.28
C GLY A 31 -32.37 -18.80 -6.97
N ARG A 32 -32.81 -19.84 -7.69
CA ARG A 32 -32.32 -21.23 -7.52
C ARG A 32 -30.80 -21.28 -7.76
N THR A 33 -30.05 -21.36 -6.66
CA THR A 33 -28.59 -21.50 -6.65
C THR A 33 -28.27 -22.92 -6.18
N PRO A 34 -27.33 -23.66 -6.80
CA PRO A 34 -26.96 -25.00 -6.35
C PRO A 34 -26.54 -25.00 -4.88
N THR A 35 -27.12 -25.91 -4.09
CA THR A 35 -26.88 -26.06 -2.66
C THR A 35 -25.40 -26.33 -2.39
N ARG A 36 -24.67 -25.30 -1.95
CA ARG A 36 -23.28 -25.46 -1.49
C ARG A 36 -23.28 -26.27 -0.20
N VAL A 37 -22.66 -27.44 -0.23
CA VAL A 37 -22.62 -28.42 0.88
C VAL A 37 -21.66 -27.98 2.01
N HIS A 38 -20.82 -26.99 1.75
CA HIS A 38 -19.99 -26.35 2.77
C HIS A 38 -20.19 -24.83 2.73
N PRO A 39 -20.37 -24.17 3.90
CA PRO A 39 -20.25 -22.73 3.95
C PRO A 39 -18.86 -22.35 3.40
N PRO A 40 -18.75 -21.33 2.52
CA PRO A 40 -17.44 -20.83 2.14
C PRO A 40 -16.68 -20.52 3.42
N ALA A 41 -15.39 -20.89 3.48
CA ALA A 41 -14.57 -20.59 4.64
C ALA A 41 -14.80 -19.10 5.02
N PRO A 42 -15.10 -18.79 6.29
CA PRO A 42 -15.50 -17.45 6.72
C PRO A 42 -14.40 -16.38 6.54
N MET A 43 -13.26 -16.75 5.94
CA MET A 43 -12.10 -15.90 5.71
C MET A 43 -11.37 -16.37 4.44
N ARG A 44 -10.91 -15.43 3.61
CA ARG A 44 -10.00 -15.72 2.50
C ARG A 44 -8.61 -15.99 3.07
N LEU A 45 -8.25 -17.25 3.32
CA LEU A 45 -6.98 -17.65 3.94
C LEU A 45 -5.74 -17.04 3.25
N GLU A 46 -5.78 -16.93 1.91
CA GLU A 46 -4.70 -16.30 1.13
C GLU A 46 -4.44 -14.83 1.50
N VAL A 47 -5.49 -14.11 1.91
CA VAL A 47 -5.39 -12.71 2.33
C VAL A 47 -4.75 -12.64 3.72
N LEU A 48 -5.11 -13.55 4.62
CA LEU A 48 -4.50 -13.65 5.94
C LEU A 48 -3.00 -13.99 5.84
N ASP A 49 -2.64 -14.99 5.03
CA ASP A 49 -1.24 -15.37 4.80
C ASP A 49 -0.43 -14.20 4.21
N HIS A 50 -1.05 -13.43 3.30
CA HIS A 50 -0.43 -12.23 2.75
C HIS A 50 -0.16 -11.19 3.86
N PHE A 51 -1.14 -10.90 4.72
CA PHE A 51 -0.98 -9.96 5.83
C PHE A 51 0.08 -10.42 6.82
N THR A 52 0.10 -11.71 7.19
CA THR A 52 1.08 -12.25 8.13
C THR A 52 2.50 -12.16 7.58
N ARG A 53 2.71 -12.49 6.29
CA ARG A 53 4.01 -12.34 5.64
C ARG A 53 4.43 -10.87 5.60
N MET A 54 3.52 -9.99 5.20
CA MET A 54 3.76 -8.55 5.12
C MET A 54 4.14 -7.94 6.48
N LEU A 55 3.46 -8.32 7.55
CA LEU A 55 3.78 -7.89 8.92
C LEU A 55 5.14 -8.41 9.38
N THR A 56 5.45 -9.68 9.09
CA THR A 56 6.77 -10.27 9.40
C THR A 56 7.90 -9.53 8.68
N ASP A 57 7.74 -9.25 7.39
CA ASP A 57 8.73 -8.54 6.58
C ASP A 57 8.91 -7.08 7.06
N ALA A 58 7.80 -6.41 7.38
CA ALA A 58 7.82 -5.05 7.92
C ALA A 58 8.52 -5.00 9.29
N ARG A 59 8.23 -5.96 10.17
CA ARG A 59 8.88 -6.06 11.49
C ARG A 59 10.38 -6.27 11.35
N ALA A 60 10.81 -7.21 10.52
CA ALA A 60 12.23 -7.48 10.30
C ALA A 60 13.00 -6.24 9.82
N ARG A 61 12.39 -5.45 8.91
CA ARG A 61 12.98 -4.18 8.46
C ARG A 61 12.98 -3.11 9.53
N ALA A 62 11.88 -2.98 10.26
CA ALA A 62 11.75 -1.97 11.29
C ALA A 62 12.73 -2.22 12.46
N ASP A 63 12.96 -3.50 12.80
CA ASP A 63 13.97 -3.90 13.78
C ASP A 63 15.40 -3.58 13.27
N ASP A 64 15.72 -3.82 12.00
CA ASP A 64 17.02 -3.45 11.41
C ASP A 64 17.24 -1.93 11.38
N ASP A 65 16.22 -1.16 10.98
CA ASP A 65 16.29 0.30 10.93
C ASP A 65 16.43 0.91 12.33
N ALA A 66 15.79 0.32 13.35
CA ALA A 66 15.91 0.79 14.72
C ALA A 66 17.32 0.64 15.31
N LEU A 67 18.12 -0.31 14.82
CA LEU A 67 19.54 -0.41 15.18
C LEU A 67 20.36 0.79 14.66
N HIS A 68 19.85 1.48 13.63
CA HIS A 68 20.49 2.62 12.99
C HIS A 68 19.79 3.94 13.32
N ALA A 69 18.82 3.93 14.24
CA ALA A 69 18.14 5.13 14.70
C ALA A 69 19.02 5.92 15.69
N HIS A 70 18.84 7.24 15.73
CA HIS A 70 19.54 8.10 16.68
C HIS A 70 19.26 7.71 18.13
N GLN A 71 18.03 7.26 18.40
CA GLN A 71 17.62 6.69 19.69
C GLN A 71 17.00 5.31 19.44
N PRO A 72 17.81 4.24 19.53
CA PRO A 72 17.30 2.88 19.39
C PRO A 72 16.24 2.59 20.45
N ALA A 73 15.07 2.14 20.00
CA ALA A 73 13.98 1.72 20.86
C ALA A 73 13.50 0.33 20.44
N PRO A 74 13.05 -0.51 21.39
CA PRO A 74 12.45 -1.78 21.03
C PRO A 74 11.12 -1.54 20.31
N ALA A 75 10.90 -2.27 19.22
CA ALA A 75 9.66 -2.22 18.50
C ALA A 75 8.49 -2.77 19.35
N PRO A 76 7.29 -2.16 19.26
CA PRO A 76 6.16 -2.48 20.13
C PRO A 76 5.70 -3.94 19.99
N ALA A 77 5.14 -4.50 21.05
CA ALA A 77 4.60 -5.87 21.02
C ALA A 77 3.33 -5.99 20.16
N ASP A 78 2.57 -4.90 20.03
CA ASP A 78 1.41 -4.83 19.13
C ASP A 78 1.88 -4.77 17.67
N PRO A 79 1.59 -5.78 16.82
CA PRO A 79 1.99 -5.79 15.41
C PRO A 79 1.38 -4.63 14.61
N TYR A 80 0.24 -4.09 15.02
CA TYR A 80 -0.39 -2.96 14.32
C TYR A 80 0.30 -1.64 14.63
N ALA A 81 0.92 -1.51 15.82
CA ALA A 81 1.65 -0.32 16.22
C ALA A 81 3.04 -0.21 15.55
N VAL A 82 3.53 -1.30 14.93
CA VAL A 82 4.86 -1.34 14.31
C VAL A 82 5.02 -0.33 13.19
N PHE A 83 4.01 -0.12 12.35
CA PHE A 83 4.11 0.83 11.23
C PHE A 83 4.21 2.28 11.70
N ASP A 84 3.34 2.68 12.64
CA ASP A 84 3.35 4.04 13.19
C ASP A 84 4.65 4.31 13.98
N TRP A 85 5.10 3.31 14.74
CA TRP A 85 6.38 3.36 15.44
C TRP A 85 7.56 3.45 14.47
N TRP A 86 7.60 2.62 13.42
CA TRP A 86 8.67 2.62 12.42
C TRP A 86 8.75 3.95 11.67
N ALA A 87 7.59 4.51 11.31
CA ALA A 87 7.48 5.84 10.69
C ALA A 87 8.05 6.96 11.57
N GLY A 88 7.93 6.83 12.90
CA GLY A 88 8.41 7.79 13.88
C GLY A 88 9.89 7.67 14.24
N LEU A 89 10.61 6.65 13.74
CA LEU A 89 12.05 6.52 14.01
C LEU A 89 12.85 7.67 13.38
N ASP A 90 13.79 8.21 14.14
CA ASP A 90 14.75 9.18 13.63
C ASP A 90 15.99 8.42 13.11
N ILE A 91 16.09 8.26 11.79
CA ILE A 91 17.14 7.48 11.12
C ILE A 91 18.14 8.46 10.50
N ASP A 92 19.40 8.38 10.92
CA ASP A 92 20.47 9.29 10.47
C ASP A 92 20.86 9.05 9.00
N ASP A 93 20.83 7.79 8.55
CA ASP A 93 21.07 7.44 7.16
C ASP A 93 19.86 7.78 6.27
N GLN A 94 20.01 8.83 5.47
CA GLN A 94 19.00 9.29 4.52
C GLN A 94 18.56 8.20 3.53
N ALA A 95 19.45 7.32 3.08
CA ALA A 95 19.09 6.26 2.15
C ALA A 95 18.18 5.22 2.82
N ARG A 96 18.41 4.92 4.10
CA ARG A 96 17.53 4.07 4.91
C ARG A 96 16.20 4.75 5.19
N ALA A 97 16.20 6.03 5.56
CA ALA A 97 14.96 6.80 5.73
C ALA A 97 14.13 6.80 4.42
N ASP A 98 14.75 7.03 3.27
CA ASP A 98 14.11 6.95 1.95
C ASP A 98 13.54 5.55 1.66
N ALA A 99 14.29 4.49 1.98
CA ALA A 99 13.87 3.11 1.78
C ALA A 99 12.68 2.74 2.68
N ARG A 100 12.70 3.17 3.95
CA ARG A 100 11.58 3.06 4.88
C ARG A 100 10.35 3.78 4.36
N ASP A 101 10.46 5.07 4.05
CA ASP A 101 9.31 5.87 3.63
C ASP A 101 8.67 5.26 2.36
N THR A 102 9.51 4.77 1.44
CA THR A 102 9.05 4.04 0.25
C THR A 102 8.33 2.75 0.61
N ALA A 103 8.83 1.99 1.60
CA ALA A 103 8.20 0.75 2.05
C ALA A 103 6.85 1.01 2.72
N LEU A 104 6.76 2.01 3.61
CA LEU A 104 5.52 2.41 4.27
C LEU A 104 4.46 2.85 3.24
N TYR A 105 4.84 3.70 2.31
CA TYR A 105 3.92 4.18 1.28
C TYR A 105 3.51 3.06 0.31
N HIS A 106 4.42 2.13 -0.01
CA HIS A 106 4.07 0.94 -0.78
C HIS A 106 3.00 0.09 -0.06
N GLN A 107 3.10 -0.05 1.27
CA GLN A 107 2.09 -0.77 2.06
C GLN A 107 0.73 -0.07 2.02
N GLU A 108 0.71 1.26 2.13
CA GLU A 108 -0.51 2.06 1.99
C GLU A 108 -1.17 1.82 0.63
N LEU A 109 -0.40 1.87 -0.47
CA LEU A 109 -0.92 1.57 -1.81
C LEU A 109 -1.48 0.15 -1.91
N GLN A 110 -0.77 -0.84 -1.37
CA GLN A 110 -1.23 -2.23 -1.38
C GLN A 110 -2.56 -2.39 -0.63
N GLN A 111 -2.69 -1.75 0.53
CA GLN A 111 -3.91 -1.79 1.33
C GLN A 111 -5.08 -1.13 0.60
N ALA A 112 -4.88 0.04 0.01
CA ALA A 112 -5.91 0.71 -0.78
C ALA A 112 -6.42 -0.19 -1.92
N ILE A 113 -5.51 -0.82 -2.68
CA ILE A 113 -5.89 -1.78 -3.72
C ILE A 113 -6.64 -2.99 -3.15
N LEU A 114 -6.22 -3.53 -2.01
CA LEU A 114 -6.91 -4.67 -1.36
C LEU A 114 -8.31 -4.31 -0.85
N THR A 115 -8.52 -3.08 -0.39
CA THR A 115 -9.86 -2.54 -0.03
C THR A 115 -10.73 -2.21 -1.26
N GLY A 116 -10.19 -2.28 -2.47
CA GLY A 116 -10.89 -1.91 -3.70
C GLY A 116 -10.80 -0.43 -4.08
N ASP A 117 -10.06 0.39 -3.33
CA ASP A 117 -9.72 1.76 -3.74
C ASP A 117 -8.60 1.75 -4.78
N HIS A 118 -8.99 1.57 -6.03
CA HIS A 118 -8.08 1.68 -7.17
C HIS A 118 -7.78 3.13 -7.57
N SER A 119 -8.54 4.11 -7.06
CA SER A 119 -8.38 5.52 -7.40
C SER A 119 -7.09 6.11 -6.84
N ILE A 120 -6.51 5.46 -5.82
CA ILE A 120 -5.22 5.83 -5.23
C ILE A 120 -4.11 5.94 -6.29
N VAL A 121 -4.14 5.06 -7.31
CA VAL A 121 -3.16 5.04 -8.41
C VAL A 121 -3.29 6.27 -9.30
N CYS A 122 -4.51 6.77 -9.52
CA CYS A 122 -4.79 7.95 -10.34
C CYS A 122 -4.24 9.24 -9.70
N ARG A 123 -3.92 9.23 -8.40
CA ARG A 123 -3.33 10.36 -7.67
C ARG A 123 -1.83 10.50 -7.91
N HIS A 124 -1.26 9.67 -8.78
CA HIS A 124 0.15 9.72 -9.15
C HIS A 124 0.32 10.20 -10.59
N PRO A 125 1.30 11.08 -10.86
CA PRO A 125 1.75 11.29 -12.22
C PRO A 125 2.49 10.04 -12.72
N CYS A 126 2.34 9.75 -14.01
CA CYS A 126 3.11 8.74 -14.71
C CYS A 126 4.62 9.00 -14.54
N PRO A 127 5.40 8.03 -14.04
CA PRO A 127 6.84 8.21 -13.84
C PRO A 127 7.65 8.57 -15.09
N ASP A 128 7.13 8.20 -16.26
CA ASP A 128 7.77 8.42 -17.55
C ASP A 128 7.33 9.76 -18.17
N CYS A 129 6.07 9.88 -18.59
CA CYS A 129 5.57 11.09 -19.27
C CYS A 129 5.03 12.20 -18.33
N GLY A 130 4.91 11.96 -17.02
CA GLY A 130 4.43 12.95 -16.05
C GLY A 130 2.93 13.25 -16.07
N CYS A 131 2.15 12.63 -16.97
CA CYS A 131 0.71 12.85 -17.07
C CYS A 131 -0.05 12.23 -15.88
N TRP A 132 -1.27 12.70 -15.60
CA TRP A 132 -2.13 12.17 -14.53
C TRP A 132 -3.10 11.09 -15.01
N GLY A 133 -2.70 10.32 -16.02
CA GLY A 133 -3.50 9.28 -16.68
C GLY A 133 -3.18 7.87 -16.22
N LEU A 134 -2.74 7.66 -14.97
CA LEU A 134 -2.51 6.31 -14.46
C LEU A 134 -3.81 5.66 -14.02
N GLN A 135 -4.00 4.40 -14.39
CA GLN A 135 -5.12 3.55 -13.95
C GLN A 135 -4.60 2.21 -13.46
N TRP A 136 -5.29 1.60 -12.49
CA TRP A 136 -4.96 0.26 -12.01
C TRP A 136 -5.57 -0.82 -12.91
N ASP A 137 -4.73 -1.62 -13.53
CA ASP A 137 -5.11 -2.85 -14.23
C ASP A 137 -5.13 -4.01 -13.24
N THR A 138 -6.33 -4.45 -12.86
CA THR A 138 -6.54 -5.54 -11.91
C THR A 138 -6.07 -6.90 -12.43
N ALA A 139 -6.15 -7.13 -13.75
CA ALA A 139 -5.73 -8.38 -14.36
C ALA A 139 -4.21 -8.53 -14.33
N ARG A 140 -3.49 -7.43 -14.62
CA ARG A 140 -2.01 -7.41 -14.60
C ARG A 140 -1.42 -7.05 -13.24
N ARG A 141 -2.24 -6.58 -12.29
CA ARG A 141 -1.82 -6.02 -10.99
C ARG A 141 -0.75 -4.94 -11.15
N ARG A 142 -0.98 -4.01 -12.07
CA ARG A 142 -0.05 -2.93 -12.42
C ARG A 142 -0.81 -1.63 -12.68
N ALA A 143 -0.15 -0.52 -12.43
CA ALA A 143 -0.59 0.76 -12.96
C ALA A 143 -0.25 0.83 -14.46
N VAL A 144 -1.14 1.39 -15.26
CA VAL A 144 -1.01 1.55 -16.72
C VAL A 144 -1.32 3.00 -17.07
N CYS A 145 -0.57 3.56 -18.01
CA CYS A 145 -0.74 4.94 -18.44
C CYS A 145 -1.68 4.94 -19.62
N THR A 146 -2.74 5.73 -19.53
CA THR A 146 -3.74 5.84 -20.59
C THR A 146 -3.38 6.89 -21.63
N TYR A 147 -2.26 7.59 -21.48
CA TYR A 147 -1.80 8.56 -22.47
C TYR A 147 -1.17 7.81 -23.64
N ALA A 148 -1.84 7.83 -24.80
CA ALA A 148 -1.47 7.04 -25.97
C ALA A 148 -0.01 7.21 -26.44
N PRO A 149 0.64 8.39 -26.32
CA PRO A 149 2.06 8.52 -26.64
C PRO A 149 3.04 7.92 -25.61
N CYS A 150 2.58 7.51 -24.43
CA CYS A 150 3.40 6.90 -23.39
C CYS A 150 3.38 5.37 -23.52
N THR A 151 4.13 4.89 -24.49
CA THR A 151 4.29 3.46 -24.81
C THR A 151 5.75 3.03 -24.72
N ASP A 152 5.98 1.74 -24.54
CA ASP A 152 7.30 1.11 -24.65
C ASP A 152 7.76 0.98 -26.12
N ASP A 153 8.96 0.42 -26.31
CA ASP A 153 9.54 0.19 -27.64
C ASP A 153 8.72 -0.77 -28.53
N GLN A 154 7.75 -1.49 -27.95
CA GLN A 154 6.83 -2.39 -28.65
C GLN A 154 5.47 -1.72 -28.93
N GLY A 155 5.30 -0.44 -28.58
CA GLY A 155 4.05 0.29 -28.73
C GLY A 155 2.98 -0.10 -27.69
N LEU A 156 3.34 -0.82 -26.62
CA LEU A 156 2.43 -1.14 -25.52
C LEU A 156 2.44 -0.02 -24.50
N ALA A 157 1.29 0.27 -23.89
CA ALA A 157 1.22 1.27 -22.82
C ALA A 157 2.21 0.90 -21.70
N ASN A 158 3.02 1.87 -21.28
CA ASN A 158 3.95 1.66 -20.18
C ASN A 158 3.20 1.21 -18.92
N THR A 159 3.85 0.41 -18.07
CA THR A 159 3.25 -0.12 -16.83
C THR A 159 4.19 -0.03 -15.64
N TRP A 160 3.64 0.14 -14.43
CA TRP A 160 4.39 0.33 -13.20
C TRP A 160 3.85 -0.56 -12.09
N THR A 161 4.77 -1.09 -11.28
CA THR A 161 4.42 -1.75 -10.02
C THR A 161 4.08 -0.70 -8.96
N LEU A 162 3.33 -1.08 -7.93
CA LEU A 162 3.09 -0.19 -6.78
C LEU A 162 4.40 0.23 -6.11
N LYS A 163 5.41 -0.66 -6.06
CA LYS A 163 6.74 -0.33 -5.55
C LYS A 163 7.40 0.79 -6.35
N ASN A 164 7.30 0.76 -7.68
CA ASN A 164 7.83 1.82 -8.53
C ASN A 164 7.08 3.14 -8.25
N LEU A 165 5.75 3.11 -8.17
CA LEU A 165 4.96 4.30 -7.86
C LEU A 165 5.32 4.89 -6.49
N ALA A 166 5.50 4.05 -5.48
CA ALA A 166 5.88 4.49 -4.15
C ALA A 166 7.25 5.17 -4.14
N HIS A 167 8.24 4.57 -4.81
CA HIS A 167 9.56 5.15 -4.93
C HIS A 167 9.50 6.54 -5.61
N HIS A 168 8.82 6.64 -6.75
CA HIS A 168 8.68 7.91 -7.47
C HIS A 168 7.90 8.96 -6.67
N HIS A 169 6.89 8.56 -5.91
CA HIS A 169 6.13 9.45 -5.03
C HIS A 169 7.01 10.09 -3.97
N ILE A 170 7.76 9.28 -3.21
CA ILE A 170 8.66 9.75 -2.15
C ILE A 170 9.76 10.66 -2.73
N GLN A 171 10.38 10.27 -3.84
CA GLN A 171 11.38 11.10 -4.52
C GLN A 171 10.81 12.44 -4.99
N ARG A 172 9.58 12.45 -5.50
CA ARG A 172 8.89 13.69 -5.90
C ARG A 172 8.59 14.58 -4.70
N GLN A 173 8.04 14.05 -3.61
CA GLN A 173 7.77 14.82 -2.40
C GLN A 173 9.03 15.45 -1.82
N LYS A 174 10.15 14.70 -1.75
CA LYS A 174 11.44 15.22 -1.29
C LYS A 174 11.95 16.38 -2.16
N ARG A 175 11.84 16.25 -3.49
CA ARG A 175 12.19 17.34 -4.42
C ARG A 175 11.33 18.58 -4.23
N LEU A 176 10.03 18.42 -3.94
CA LEU A 176 9.12 19.54 -3.69
C LEU A 176 9.45 20.23 -2.37
N ASN A 177 9.66 19.46 -1.30
CA ASN A 177 10.00 20.01 0.02
C ASN A 177 11.32 20.78 -0.01
N ARG A 178 12.35 20.27 -0.71
CA ARG A 178 13.64 20.96 -0.86
C ARG A 178 13.54 22.29 -1.61
N ARG A 179 12.55 22.46 -2.49
CA ARG A 179 12.35 23.71 -3.24
C ARG A 179 11.58 24.77 -2.45
N ALA A 180 10.91 24.38 -1.37
CA ALA A 180 10.12 25.27 -0.52
C ALA A 180 10.95 25.90 0.61
N THR A 181 12.16 25.39 0.85
CA THR A 181 13.16 25.90 1.78
C THR A 181 14.18 26.77 1.06
#